data_AF-A0A1T3CWW0-F1
#
_entry.id   AF-A0A1T3CWW0-F1
#
_cell.length_a   1.000
_cell.length_b   1.000
_cell.length_c   1.000
_cell.angle_alpha   90.00
_cell.angle_beta   90.00
_cell.angle_gamma   90.00
#
_symmetry.space_group_name_H-M   'P 1'
#
loop_
_entity.id
_entity.type
_entity.pdbx_description
1 polymer ?
#
loop_
_entity_poly.entity_id
_entity_poly.type
_entity_poly.pdbx_seq_one_letter_code
_entity_poly.pdbx_strand_id
1 'polypeptide(L)'
;MHLPLRLSVDLFMLALGAALSYWIGAKNGQVIHQALAIGAVVFVRLWERRKQQTAEQKEERREKRRQRRLRRDEREKKGAERRANEEKQRAEEERERVKEDYEHHEGSGAVHA
;
A
#
# COMPACT_ATOMS: atom_id res chain seq x y z
N MET A 1 59.74 -15.57 0.22
CA MET A 1 59.15 -15.71 -1.13
C MET A 1 57.83 -14.94 -1.15
N HIS A 2 57.68 -13.93 -1.99
CA HIS A 2 56.43 -13.19 -2.14
C HIS A 2 55.69 -13.72 -3.37
N LEU A 3 54.55 -14.40 -3.18
CA LEU A 3 53.68 -14.79 -4.29
C LEU A 3 52.70 -13.64 -4.59
N PRO A 4 52.62 -13.15 -5.84
CA PRO A 4 51.62 -12.16 -6.22
C PRO A 4 50.24 -12.82 -6.27
N LEU A 5 49.43 -12.56 -5.24
CA LEU A 5 48.05 -13.04 -5.11
C LEU A 5 47.06 -12.05 -5.72
N ARG A 6 46.03 -12.58 -6.37
CA ARG A 6 44.90 -11.85 -6.93
C ARG A 6 43.61 -12.43 -6.36
N LEU A 7 42.84 -11.58 -5.67
CA LEU A 7 41.50 -11.90 -5.19
C LEU A 7 40.47 -11.43 -6.22
N SER A 8 39.58 -12.33 -6.63
CA SER A 8 38.42 -12.04 -7.47
C SER A 8 37.16 -12.24 -6.63
N VAL A 9 36.22 -11.29 -6.68
CA VAL A 9 34.98 -11.34 -5.90
C VAL A 9 33.80 -11.12 -6.82
N ASP A 10 32.86 -12.06 -6.79
CA ASP A 10 31.62 -12.01 -7.56
C ASP A 10 30.44 -11.76 -6.61
N LEU A 11 29.72 -10.66 -6.84
CA LEU A 11 28.57 -10.24 -6.05
C LEU A 11 27.28 -10.60 -6.78
N PHE A 12 26.50 -11.52 -6.21
CA PHE A 12 25.16 -11.88 -6.65
C PHE A 12 24.11 -11.38 -5.66
N MET A 13 22.84 -11.34 -6.07
CA MET A 13 21.73 -10.89 -5.21
C MET A 13 21.66 -11.60 -3.85
N LEU A 14 22.07 -12.87 -3.77
CA LEU A 14 22.01 -13.70 -2.56
C LEU A 14 23.28 -14.49 -2.30
N ALA A 15 24.34 -14.23 -3.04
CA ALA A 15 25.58 -14.97 -2.87
C ALA A 15 26.78 -14.07 -3.12
N LEU A 16 27.88 -14.39 -2.45
CA LEU A 16 29.17 -13.77 -2.66
C LEU A 16 30.16 -14.89 -2.95
N GLY A 17 30.69 -14.91 -4.17
CA GLY A 17 31.78 -15.78 -4.57
C GLY A 17 33.11 -15.07 -4.38
N ALA A 18 34.13 -15.78 -3.94
CA ALA A 18 35.49 -15.28 -3.83
C ALA A 18 36.48 -16.34 -4.30
N ALA A 19 37.43 -15.94 -5.13
CA ALA A 19 38.50 -16.80 -5.62
C ALA A 19 39.85 -16.11 -5.42
N LEU A 20 40.74 -16.76 -4.69
CA LEU A 20 42.13 -16.34 -4.52
C LEU A 20 43.00 -17.11 -5.49
N SER A 21 43.74 -16.40 -6.32
CA SER A 21 44.59 -16.98 -7.37
C SER A 21 45.98 -16.36 -7.35
N TYR A 22 46.97 -17.03 -7.93
CA TYR A 22 48.30 -16.47 -8.13
C TYR A 22 48.77 -16.74 -9.56
N TRP A 23 49.71 -15.92 -10.02
CA TRP A 23 50.29 -16.08 -11.35
C TRP A 23 51.40 -17.14 -11.34
N ILE A 24 51.27 -18.15 -12.20
CA ILE A 24 52.30 -19.20 -12.36
C ILE A 24 53.26 -18.85 -13.51
N GLY A 25 52.76 -18.28 -14.60
CA GLY A 25 53.55 -17.98 -15.79
C GLY A 25 52.68 -17.73 -17.02
N ALA A 26 53.29 -17.71 -18.20
CA ALA A 26 52.58 -17.61 -19.47
C ALA A 26 52.92 -18.80 -20.38
N LYS A 27 51.91 -19.42 -21.00
CA LYS A 27 52.09 -20.48 -22.01
C LYS A 27 51.34 -20.05 -23.26
N ASN A 28 52.01 -20.07 -24.41
CA ASN A 28 51.41 -19.68 -25.70
C ASN A 28 50.76 -18.27 -25.68
N GLY A 29 51.38 -17.30 -25.01
CA GLY A 29 50.85 -15.92 -24.90
C GLY A 29 49.68 -15.75 -23.93
N GLN A 30 49.19 -16.81 -23.30
CA GLN A 30 48.15 -16.74 -22.27
C GLN A 30 48.76 -16.78 -20.86
N VAL A 31 48.33 -15.84 -20.02
CA VAL A 31 48.68 -15.77 -18.60
C VAL A 31 47.93 -16.87 -17.86
N ILE A 32 48.67 -17.78 -17.19
CA ILE A 32 48.10 -18.88 -16.42
C ILE A 32 48.04 -18.49 -14.94
N HIS A 33 46.83 -18.47 -14.39
CA HIS A 33 46.59 -18.29 -12.97
C HIS A 33 46.22 -19.65 -12.33
N GLN A 34 46.81 -19.98 -11.18
CA GLN A 34 46.30 -21.08 -10.34
C GLN A 34 45.37 -20.53 -9.28
N ALA A 35 44.24 -21.18 -9.07
CA ALA A 35 43.41 -20.96 -7.89
C ALA A 35 44.07 -21.61 -6.67
N LEU A 36 44.19 -20.84 -5.59
CA LEU A 36 44.69 -21.27 -4.29
C LEU A 36 43.52 -21.60 -3.35
N ALA A 37 42.45 -20.82 -3.43
CA ALA A 37 41.21 -21.08 -2.70
C ALA A 37 39.99 -20.51 -3.47
N ILE A 38 38.87 -21.22 -3.40
CA ILE A 38 37.58 -20.77 -3.94
C ILE A 38 36.54 -20.96 -2.83
N GLY A 39 35.78 -19.92 -2.54
CA GLY A 39 34.73 -19.94 -1.53
C GLY A 39 33.47 -19.22 -2.02
N ALA A 40 32.32 -19.65 -1.52
CA ALA A 40 31.06 -18.99 -1.77
C ALA A 40 30.24 -18.91 -0.48
N VAL A 41 29.60 -17.76 -0.25
CA VAL A 41 28.71 -17.53 0.88
C VAL A 41 27.31 -17.25 0.34
N VAL A 42 26.30 -18.00 0.81
CA VAL A 42 24.90 -17.81 0.40
C VAL A 42 24.10 -17.19 1.53
N PHE A 43 23.45 -16.06 1.26
CA PHE A 43 22.71 -15.25 2.22
C PHE A 43 21.21 -15.61 2.27
N VAL A 44 20.89 -16.89 2.52
CA VAL A 44 19.49 -17.40 2.57
C VAL A 44 18.64 -16.63 3.59
N ARG A 45 19.21 -16.34 4.75
CA ARG A 45 18.50 -15.69 5.86
C ARG A 45 18.12 -14.22 5.58
N LEU A 46 18.90 -13.54 4.75
CA LEU A 46 18.61 -12.18 4.28
C LEU A 46 17.45 -12.18 3.28
N TRP A 47 17.35 -13.21 2.44
CA TRP A 47 16.24 -13.37 1.52
C TRP A 47 14.91 -13.54 2.24
N GLU A 48 14.86 -14.44 3.23
CA GLU A 48 13.64 -14.70 4.01
C GLU A 48 13.17 -13.45 4.75
N ARG A 49 14.09 -12.72 5.40
CA ARG A 49 13.78 -11.44 6.05
C ARG A 49 13.23 -10.41 5.07
N ARG A 50 13.82 -10.29 3.89
CA ARG A 50 13.38 -9.34 2.85
C ARG A 50 12.00 -9.71 2.32
N LYS A 51 11.70 -11.00 2.19
CA LYS A 51 10.38 -11.50 1.79
C LYS A 51 9.31 -11.15 2.83
N GLN A 52 9.61 -11.33 4.12
CA GLN A 52 8.72 -10.96 5.23
C GLN A 52 8.44 -9.45 5.28
N GLN A 53 9.49 -8.62 5.22
CA GLN A 53 9.33 -7.16 5.20
C GLN A 53 8.49 -6.66 4.02
N THR A 54 8.64 -7.29 2.85
CA THR A 54 7.84 -6.92 1.66
C THR A 54 6.36 -7.29 1.83
N ALA A 55 6.07 -8.39 2.52
CA ALA A 55 4.70 -8.79 2.83
C ALA A 55 4.05 -7.83 3.84
N GLU A 56 4.75 -7.49 4.92
CA GLU A 56 4.32 -6.53 5.93
C GLU A 56 4.01 -5.15 5.32
N GLN A 57 4.90 -4.63 4.46
CA GLN A 57 4.66 -3.36 3.77
C GLN A 57 3.44 -3.39 2.84
N LYS A 58 3.18 -4.53 2.18
CA LYS A 58 1.99 -4.69 1.33
C LYS A 58 0.71 -4.75 2.17
N GLU A 59 0.76 -5.42 3.31
CA GLU A 59 -0.35 -5.52 4.25
C GLU A 59 -0.67 -4.15 4.87
N GLU A 60 0.34 -3.42 5.35
CA GLU A 60 0.19 -2.07 5.89
C GLU A 60 -0.44 -1.11 4.86
N ARG A 61 -0.02 -1.19 3.59
CA ARG A 61 -0.62 -0.40 2.49
C ARG A 61 -2.08 -0.76 2.24
N ARG A 62 -2.44 -2.06 2.31
CA ARG A 62 -3.82 -2.52 2.14
C ARG A 62 -4.70 -2.03 3.30
N GLU A 63 -4.20 -2.09 4.51
CA GLU A 63 -4.93 -1.65 5.70
C GLU A 63 -5.15 -0.14 5.71
N LYS A 64 -4.12 0.66 5.40
CA LYS A 64 -4.27 2.11 5.20
C LYS A 64 -5.31 2.43 4.13
N ARG A 65 -5.37 1.66 3.04
CA ARG A 65 -6.38 1.86 1.98
C ARG A 65 -7.79 1.51 2.47
N ARG A 66 -7.95 0.44 3.25
CA ARG A 66 -9.24 0.06 3.87
C ARG A 66 -9.73 1.15 4.83
N GLN A 67 -8.87 1.63 5.71
CA GLN A 67 -9.23 2.72 6.64
C GLN A 67 -9.65 4.00 5.91
N ARG A 68 -8.98 4.36 4.82
CA ARG A 68 -9.37 5.52 3.99
C ARG A 68 -10.75 5.35 3.37
N ARG A 69 -11.10 4.15 2.90
CA ARG A 69 -12.43 3.85 2.35
C ARG A 69 -13.50 3.93 3.44
N LEU A 70 -13.29 3.26 4.57
CA LEU A 70 -14.23 3.31 5.70
C LEU A 70 -14.52 4.74 6.15
N ARG A 71 -13.48 5.58 6.29
CA ARG A 71 -13.66 7.00 6.64
C ARG A 71 -14.43 7.79 5.58
N ARG A 72 -14.30 7.44 4.31
CA ARG A 72 -15.05 8.07 3.22
C ARG A 72 -16.51 7.63 3.27
N ASP A 73 -16.76 6.34 3.42
CA ASP A 73 -18.10 5.76 3.50
C ASP A 73 -18.85 6.30 4.72
N GLU A 74 -18.19 6.45 5.87
CA GLU A 74 -18.77 7.10 7.06
C GLU A 74 -19.18 8.56 6.81
N ARG A 75 -18.36 9.32 6.06
CA ARG A 75 -18.67 10.71 5.71
C ARG A 75 -19.82 10.79 4.72
N GLU A 76 -19.83 9.92 3.72
CA GLU A 76 -20.92 9.83 2.74
C GLU A 76 -22.23 9.44 3.44
N LYS A 77 -22.19 8.48 4.37
CA LYS A 77 -23.35 8.06 5.15
C LYS A 77 -23.87 9.18 6.05
N LYS A 78 -23.00 9.88 6.80
CA LYS A 78 -23.39 11.06 7.59
C LYS A 78 -23.96 12.19 6.72
N GLY A 79 -23.40 12.40 5.53
CA GLY A 79 -23.88 13.40 4.59
C GLY A 79 -25.21 13.03 3.94
N ALA A 80 -25.49 11.75 3.75
CA ALA A 80 -26.77 11.25 3.27
C ALA A 80 -27.85 11.33 4.37
N GLU A 81 -27.52 10.96 5.60
CA GLU A 81 -28.42 11.07 6.76
C GLU A 81 -28.84 12.52 7.02
N ARG A 82 -27.93 13.49 6.90
CA ARG A 82 -28.27 14.91 7.01
C ARG A 82 -29.25 15.37 5.94
N ARG A 83 -28.99 15.02 4.67
CA ARG A 83 -29.88 15.36 3.55
C ARG A 83 -31.27 14.74 3.71
N ALA A 84 -31.34 13.49 4.15
CA ALA A 84 -32.61 12.82 4.41
C ALA A 84 -33.39 13.47 5.56
N ASN A 85 -32.72 13.94 6.61
CA ASN A 85 -33.38 14.66 7.70
C ASN A 85 -33.86 16.06 7.28
N GLU A 86 -33.08 16.79 6.47
CA GLU A 86 -33.48 18.09 5.93
C GLU A 86 -34.70 17.96 5.00
N GLU A 87 -34.76 16.93 4.14
CA GLU A 87 -35.93 16.64 3.31
C GLU A 87 -37.17 16.31 4.14
N LYS A 88 -37.01 15.52 5.22
CA LYS A 88 -38.13 15.21 6.13
C LYS A 88 -38.69 16.45 6.80
N GLN A 89 -37.83 17.35 7.29
CA GLN A 89 -38.28 18.61 7.90
C GLN A 89 -39.04 19.48 6.89
N ARG A 90 -38.53 19.62 5.66
CA ARG A 90 -39.23 20.39 4.62
C ARG A 90 -40.59 19.79 4.27
N ALA A 91 -40.67 18.47 4.20
CA ALA A 91 -41.94 17.78 3.94
C ALA A 91 -42.95 17.94 5.10
N GLU A 92 -42.47 18.01 6.35
CA GLU A 92 -43.33 18.32 7.51
C GLU A 92 -43.80 19.78 7.49
N GLU A 93 -42.92 20.75 7.23
CA GLU A 93 -43.30 22.17 7.10
C GLU A 93 -44.29 22.41 5.94
N GLU A 94 -44.13 21.71 4.82
CA GLU A 94 -45.06 21.79 3.69
C GLU A 94 -46.42 21.17 4.04
N ARG A 95 -46.44 20.05 4.77
CA ARG A 95 -47.68 19.47 5.28
C ARG A 95 -48.41 20.38 6.25
N GLU A 96 -47.69 21.05 7.15
CA GLU A 96 -48.29 22.01 8.07
C GLU A 96 -48.90 23.19 7.32
N ARG A 97 -48.19 23.78 6.34
CA ARG A 97 -48.73 24.86 5.49
C ARG A 97 -49.99 24.43 4.75
N VAL A 98 -49.97 23.25 4.12
CA VAL A 98 -51.16 22.73 3.42
C VAL A 98 -52.32 22.52 4.38
N LYS A 99 -52.06 22.11 5.63
CA LYS A 99 -53.09 21.92 6.64
C LYS A 99 -53.65 23.24 7.15
N GLU A 100 -52.81 24.25 7.38
CA GLU A 100 -53.23 25.62 7.71
C GLU A 100 -54.09 26.23 6.58
N ASP A 101 -53.68 26.07 5.32
CA ASP A 101 -54.46 26.52 4.16
C ASP A 101 -55.83 25.80 4.09
N TYR A 102 -55.87 24.50 4.42
CA TYR A 102 -57.10 23.72 4.44
C TYR A 102 -58.06 24.16 5.58
N GLU A 103 -57.54 24.38 6.79
CA GLU A 103 -58.32 24.89 7.93
C GLU A 103 -58.83 26.33 7.69
N HIS A 104 -58.06 27.17 7.00
CA HIS A 104 -58.49 28.52 6.61
C HIS A 104 -59.62 28.50 5.58
N HIS A 105 -59.64 27.52 4.68
CA HIS A 105 -60.72 27.37 3.69
C HIS A 105 -62.01 26.80 4.28
N GLU A 106 -61.95 25.93 5.28
CA GLU A 106 -63.16 25.44 5.97
C GLU A 106 -63.75 26.47 6.96
N GLY A 107 -62.94 27.36 7.53
CA GLY A 107 -63.41 28.42 8.45
C GLY A 107 -64.13 29.60 7.78
N SER A 108 -63.98 29.78 6.45
CA SER A 108 -64.55 30.94 5.74
C SER A 108 -65.89 30.67 5.03
N GLY A 109 -66.40 29.43 5.07
CA GLY A 109 -67.65 29.03 4.41
C GLY A 109 -68.92 29.13 5.27
N ALA A 110 -68.82 29.46 6.56
CA ALA A 110 -69.98 29.49 7.48
C ALA A 110 -70.58 30.90 7.68
N VAL A 111 -70.30 31.84 6.77
CA VAL A 111 -70.94 33.16 6.78
C VAL A 111 -71.39 33.48 5.35
N HIS A 112 -72.70 33.39 5.12
CA HIS A 112 -73.46 33.66 3.89
C HIS A 112 -73.78 32.46 2.99
N ALA A 113 -74.82 31.73 3.37
CA ALA A 113 -75.93 31.37 2.48
C ALA A 113 -77.23 31.35 3.29
#